data_AF-A0AAN2UG35-F1
#
_entry.id   AF-A0AAN2UG35-F1
#
_cell.length_a   1.000
_cell.length_b   1.000
_cell.length_c   1.000
_cell.angle_alpha   90.00
_cell.angle_beta   90.00
_cell.angle_gamma   90.00
#
_symmetry.space_group_name_H-M   'P 1'
#
loop_
_entity.id
_entity.type
_entity.pdbx_description
1 polymer ?
#
loop_
_entity_poly.entity_id
_entity_poly.type
_entity_poly.pdbx_seq_one_letter_code
_entity_poly.pdbx_strand_id
1 'polypeptide(L)' 'MLALSPEHAVINDCNPELVISWMMVRDRPEELLKQLKQHQLNHSKEYYLHLRSADRDGRLEKMTL' A
#
# COMPACT_ATOMS: atom_id res chain seq x y z
N MET A 1 -11.12 14.77 -9.04
CA MET A 1 -10.15 15.30 -8.06
C MET A 1 -8.72 15.32 -8.62
N LEU A 2 -8.15 14.18 -9.03
CA LEU A 2 -6.78 14.14 -9.60
C LEU A 2 -6.59 15.03 -10.84
N ALA A 3 -7.61 15.13 -11.71
CA ALA A 3 -7.57 15.97 -12.91
C ALA A 3 -7.59 17.49 -12.64
N LEU A 4 -7.88 17.92 -11.41
CA LEU A 4 -7.99 19.34 -11.07
C LEU A 4 -6.62 20.00 -10.79
N SER A 5 -5.59 19.21 -10.48
CA SER A 5 -4.20 19.64 -10.24
C SER A 5 -4.02 21.01 -9.56
N PRO A 6 -4.68 21.27 -8.42
CA PRO A 6 -4.53 22.54 -7.72
C PRO A 6 -3.13 22.65 -7.09
N GLU A 7 -2.66 23.88 -6.88
CA GLU A 7 -1.38 24.15 -6.18
C GLU A 7 -1.41 23.71 -4.71
N HIS A 8 -2.57 23.84 -4.06
CA HIS A 8 -2.82 23.35 -2.71
C HIS A 8 -4.15 22.59 -2.65
N ALA A 9 -4.13 21.40 -2.05
CA ALA A 9 -5.31 20.58 -1.82
C ALA A 9 -5.29 19.97 -0.42
N VAL A 10 -6.48 19.79 0.14
CA VAL A 10 -6.71 18.93 1.30
C VAL A 10 -7.57 17.77 0.83
N ILE A 11 -7.08 16.54 0.98
CA ILE A 11 -7.79 15.30 0.64
C ILE A 11 -8.03 14.51 1.92
N ASN A 12 -9.17 13.84 2.02
CA ASN A 12 -9.52 13.00 3.16
C ASN A 12 -10.32 11.77 2.69
N ASP A 13 -10.25 10.71 3.48
CA ASP A 13 -11.07 9.52 3.34
C ASP A 13 -11.26 8.88 4.73
N CYS A 14 -12.35 8.12 4.92
CA CYS A 14 -12.59 7.39 6.17
C CYS A 14 -11.76 6.10 6.27
N ASN A 15 -11.25 5.57 5.16
CA ASN A 15 -10.42 4.37 5.13
C ASN A 15 -8.94 4.73 5.41
N PRO A 16 -8.38 4.35 6.58
CA PRO A 16 -7.00 4.67 6.93
C PRO A 16 -5.98 4.03 5.98
N GLU A 17 -6.24 2.83 5.46
CA GLU A 17 -5.34 2.14 4.52
C GLU A 17 -5.25 2.89 3.17
N LEU A 18 -6.34 3.56 2.76
CA LEU A 18 -6.32 4.41 1.58
C LEU A 18 -5.48 5.67 1.81
N VAL A 19 -5.61 6.29 2.98
CA VAL A 19 -4.79 7.45 3.36
C VAL A 19 -3.31 7.07 3.41
N ILE A 20 -2.98 5.94 4.04
CA ILE A 20 -1.61 5.38 4.08
C ILE A 20 -1.09 5.11 2.67
N SER A 21 -1.91 4.53 1.78
CA SER A 21 -1.52 4.27 0.39
C SER A 21 -1.10 5.55 -0.33
N TRP A 22 -1.85 6.65 -0.17
CA TRP A 22 -1.47 7.94 -0.71
C TRP A 22 -0.20 8.52 -0.09
N MET A 23 -0.04 8.38 1.23
CA MET A 23 1.19 8.81 1.93
C MET A 23 2.41 8.06 1.43
N MET A 24 2.33 6.74 1.21
CA MET A 24 3.44 5.94 0.69
C MET A 24 3.83 6.33 -0.73
N VAL A 25 2.85 6.60 -1.60
CA VAL A 25 3.11 7.10 -2.96
C VAL A 25 3.78 8.49 -2.92
N ARG A 26 3.36 9.36 -2.00
CA ARG A 26 3.90 10.72 -1.86
C ARG A 26 5.29 10.76 -1.24
N ASP A 27 5.49 10.03 -0.15
CA ASP A 27 6.64 10.20 0.75
C ASP A 27 7.73 9.12 0.56
N ARG A 28 7.37 7.92 0.08
CA ARG A 28 8.30 6.78 -0.06
C ARG A 28 8.13 6.00 -1.38
N PRO A 29 8.12 6.67 -2.56
CA PRO A 29 7.82 6.03 -3.84
C PRO A 29 8.84 4.95 -4.25
N GLU A 30 10.12 5.13 -3.92
CA GLU A 30 11.17 4.17 -4.28
C GLU A 30 11.08 2.87 -3.47
N GLU A 31 10.85 2.98 -2.16
CA GLU A 31 10.64 1.83 -1.28
C GLU A 31 9.38 1.06 -1.69
N LEU A 32 8.29 1.79 -1.97
CA LEU A 32 7.05 1.22 -2.49
C LEU A 32 7.31 0.46 -3.80
N LEU A 33 8.00 1.07 -4.76
CA LEU A 33 8.29 0.45 -6.05
C LEU A 33 9.15 -0.82 -5.90
N LYS A 34 10.12 -0.83 -4.98
CA LYS A 34 10.93 -2.02 -4.68
C LYS A 34 10.06 -3.16 -4.16
N GLN A 35 9.16 -2.90 -3.21
CA GLN A 35 8.25 -3.90 -2.66
C GLN A 35 7.28 -4.42 -3.74
N LEU A 36 6.68 -3.53 -4.52
CA LEU A 36 5.78 -3.90 -5.61
C LEU A 36 6.46 -4.82 -6.64
N LYS A 37 7.71 -4.52 -7.02
CA LYS A 37 8.50 -5.40 -7.90
C LYS A 37 8.74 -6.79 -7.29
N GLN A 38 9.02 -6.86 -5.99
CA GLN A 38 9.19 -8.14 -5.30
C GLN A 38 7.89 -8.98 -5.31
N HIS A 39 6.74 -8.34 -5.07
CA HIS A 39 5.44 -9.01 -5.14
C HIS A 39 5.09 -9.46 -6.56
N GLN A 40 5.45 -8.65 -7.57
CA GLN A 40 5.28 -9.00 -8.98
C GLN A 40 6.11 -10.22 -9.36
N LEU A 41 7.39 -10.29 -8.94
CA LEU A 41 8.27 -11.43 -9.21
C LEU A 41 7.77 -12.72 -8.56
N ASN A 42 7.18 -12.63 -7.37
CA ASN A 42 6.67 -13.77 -6.61
C ASN A 42 5.21 -14.13 -6.94
N HIS A 43 4.59 -13.47 -7.92
CA HIS A 43 3.15 -13.55 -8.16
C HIS A 43 2.71 -14.98 -8.48
N SER A 44 1.90 -15.55 -7.58
CA SER A 44 1.15 -16.79 -7.79
C SER A 44 -0.11 -16.78 -6.93
N LYS A 45 -1.04 -17.70 -7.20
CA LYS A 45 -2.23 -17.88 -6.38
C LYS A 45 -1.86 -18.22 -4.94
N GLU A 46 -0.90 -19.12 -4.77
CA GLU A 46 -0.41 -19.59 -3.47
C GLU A 46 0.24 -18.44 -2.69
N TYR A 47 1.05 -17.63 -3.35
CA TYR A 47 1.68 -16.46 -2.77
C TYR A 47 0.65 -15.42 -2.31
N TYR A 48 -0.34 -15.11 -3.16
CA TYR A 48 -1.42 -14.18 -2.81
C TYR A 48 -2.24 -14.69 -1.61
N LEU A 49 -2.62 -15.97 -1.59
CA LEU A 49 -3.40 -16.55 -0.49
C LEU A 49 -2.60 -16.56 0.82
N HIS A 50 -1.29 -16.82 0.76
CA HIS A 50 -0.40 -16.77 1.91
C HIS A 50 -0.22 -15.35 2.44
N LEU A 51 -0.05 -14.36 1.56
CA LEU A 51 0.08 -12.96 1.96
C LEU A 51 -1.24 -12.44 2.55
N ARG A 52 -2.38 -12.79 1.94
CA ARG A 52 -3.71 -12.39 2.42
C ARG A 52 -4.05 -12.98 3.79
N SER A 53 -3.50 -14.14 4.15
CA SER A 53 -3.74 -14.71 5.48
C SER A 53 -3.06 -13.91 6.59
N ALA A 54 -2.09 -13.04 6.28
CA ALA A 54 -1.38 -12.21 7.24
C ALA A 54 -2.31 -11.32 8.09
N ASP A 55 -3.42 -10.87 7.49
CA ASP A 55 -4.48 -10.09 8.15
C ASP A 55 -5.24 -10.90 9.23
N ARG A 56 -5.24 -12.23 9.12
CA ARG A 56 -5.98 -13.13 10.02
C ARG A 56 -5.10 -13.85 11.04
N ASP A 57 -3.81 -13.99 10.73
CA ASP A 57 -2.85 -14.76 11.52
C ASP A 57 -1.88 -13.88 12.33
N GLY A 58 -2.11 -12.57 12.37
CA GLY A 58 -1.36 -11.64 13.22
C GLY A 58 0.02 -11.28 12.69
N ARG A 59 0.30 -11.58 11.41
CA ARG A 59 1.56 -11.19 10.75
C ARG A 59 1.49 -9.77 10.21
N LEU A 60 0.30 -9.28 9.86
CA LEU A 60 0.15 -7.94 9.31
C LEU A 60 0.65 -6.86 10.28
N GLU A 61 0.37 -6.98 11.58
CA GLU A 61 0.83 -6.03 12.61
C GLU A 61 2.35 -6.02 12.78
N LYS A 62 3.03 -7.11 12.37
CA LYS A 62 4.50 -7.22 12.41
C LYS A 62 5.16 -6.67 11.14
N MET A 63 4.40 -6.53 10.06
CA MET A 63 4.88 -5.98 8.78
C MET A 63 4.77 -4.45 8.74
N THR A 64 3.95 -3.86 9.61
CA THR A 64 3.75 -2.42 9.76
C THR A 64 4.70 -1.74 10.76
N LEU A 65 5.59 -2.51 11.42
CA LEU A 65 6.70 -2.04 12.28
C LEU A 65 8.00 -1.90 11.49
#